data_AF-A0A8X6UXM3-F1
#
_entry.id   AF-A0A8X6UXM3-F1
#
_cell.length_a   1.000
_cell.length_b   1.000
_cell.length_c   1.000
_cell.angle_alpha   90.00
_cell.angle_beta   90.00
_cell.angle_gamma   90.00
#
_symmetry.space_group_name_H-M   'P 1'
#
loop_
_entity.id
_entity.type
_entity.pdbx_description
1 polymer ?
#
loop_
_entity_poly.entity_id
_entity_poly.type
_entity_poly.pdbx_seq_one_letter_code
_entity_poly.pdbx_strand_id
1 'polypeptide(L)'
;MSTRSQRSHLTDSEAWRVVGRLEGGQTQAEVAQAIGVSQSVISKIWNRFLGTGSAVRRPGQGRRRATTSNEDRYLVLTARKHRNRNATLLQQHLRSAPRFQLRLSETGSIV
;
A
#
# COMPACT_ATOMS: atom_id res chain seq x y z
N MET A 1 -31.48 4.98 -17.93
CA MET A 1 -30.36 5.51 -17.12
C MET A 1 -29.58 4.32 -16.58
N SER A 2 -28.47 3.92 -17.22
CA SER A 2 -27.72 2.72 -16.82
C SER A 2 -26.73 3.04 -15.71
N THR A 3 -27.07 2.69 -14.47
CA THR A 3 -26.11 2.72 -13.35
C THR A 3 -25.10 1.61 -13.58
N ARG A 4 -23.91 1.95 -14.09
CA ARG A 4 -22.77 1.04 -14.26
C ARG A 4 -22.22 0.68 -12.86
N SER A 5 -22.99 -0.09 -12.11
CA SER A 5 -22.59 -0.70 -10.84
C SER A 5 -21.79 -1.95 -11.13
N GLN A 6 -20.58 -1.75 -11.65
CA GLN A 6 -19.50 -2.72 -11.62
C GLN A 6 -18.21 -1.94 -11.38
N ARG A 7 -17.30 -2.52 -10.60
CA ARG A 7 -15.97 -1.96 -10.31
C ARG A 7 -15.08 -1.98 -11.56
N SER A 8 -15.48 -1.31 -12.65
CA SER A 8 -14.62 -1.14 -13.82
C SER A 8 -13.55 -0.11 -13.47
N HIS A 9 -12.30 -0.55 -13.45
CA HIS A 9 -11.17 0.38 -13.38
C HIS A 9 -11.07 1.14 -14.70
N LEU A 10 -10.92 2.46 -14.62
CA LEU A 10 -10.45 3.25 -15.76
C LEU A 10 -9.12 2.66 -16.22
N THR A 11 -8.93 2.57 -17.54
CA THR A 11 -7.65 2.17 -18.11
C THR A 11 -6.61 3.28 -17.89
N ASP A 12 -5.33 2.93 -17.95
CA ASP A 12 -4.25 3.90 -17.78
C ASP A 12 -4.30 5.00 -18.85
N SER A 13 -4.71 4.67 -20.07
CA SER A 13 -4.90 5.65 -21.15
C SER A 13 -6.05 6.61 -20.89
N GLU A 14 -7.17 6.13 -20.32
CA GLU A 14 -8.27 6.98 -19.89
C GLU A 14 -7.84 7.92 -18.75
N ALA A 15 -7.02 7.44 -17.81
CA ALA A 15 -6.48 8.27 -16.73
C ALA A 15 -5.57 9.39 -17.24
N TRP A 16 -4.69 9.11 -18.22
CA TRP A 16 -3.87 10.15 -18.85
C TRP A 16 -4.70 11.14 -19.69
N ARG A 17 -5.77 10.66 -20.34
CA ARG A 17 -6.71 11.53 -21.05
C ARG A 17 -7.44 12.49 -20.11
N VAL A 18 -7.78 12.05 -18.89
CA VAL A 18 -8.34 12.92 -17.84
C VAL A 18 -7.36 14.03 -17.49
N VAL A 19 -6.09 13.68 -17.24
CA VAL A 19 -5.06 14.66 -16.87
C VAL A 19 -4.88 15.71 -17.97
N GLY A 20 -4.68 15.30 -19.22
CA GLY A 20 -4.48 16.26 -20.32
C GLY A 20 -5.67 17.21 -20.53
N ARG A 21 -6.90 16.76 -20.26
CA ARG A 21 -8.09 17.62 -20.33
C ARG A 21 -8.18 18.64 -19.19
N LEU A 22 -7.80 18.23 -17.97
CA LEU A 22 -7.77 19.10 -16.81
C LEU A 22 -6.64 20.15 -16.94
N GLU A 23 -5.48 19.77 -17.46
CA GLU A 23 -4.39 20.71 -17.78
C GLU A 23 -4.79 21.69 -18.88
N GLY A 24 -5.60 21.25 -19.86
CA GLY A 24 -6.21 22.10 -20.88
C GLY A 24 -7.32 23.04 -20.38
N GLY A 25 -7.56 23.11 -19.06
CA GLY A 25 -8.51 24.05 -18.44
C GLY A 25 -9.96 23.58 -18.40
N GLN A 26 -10.26 22.33 -18.80
CA GLN A 26 -11.62 21.80 -18.65
C GLN A 26 -11.97 21.55 -17.18
N THR A 27 -13.25 21.71 -16.85
CA THR A 27 -13.72 21.46 -15.49
C THR A 27 -13.84 19.96 -15.22
N GLN A 28 -13.72 19.55 -13.95
CA GLN A 28 -13.88 18.14 -13.58
C GLN A 28 -15.26 17.58 -13.94
N ALA A 29 -16.31 18.41 -13.94
CA ALA A 29 -17.66 18.01 -14.30
C ALA A 29 -17.78 17.69 -15.80
N GLU A 30 -17.21 18.52 -16.68
CA GLU A 30 -17.20 18.27 -18.13
C GLU A 30 -16.43 17.00 -18.47
N VAL A 31 -15.27 16.79 -17.83
CA VAL A 31 -14.46 15.59 -18.04
C VAL A 31 -15.18 14.34 -17.53
N ALA A 32 -15.85 14.44 -16.38
CA ALA A 32 -16.66 13.35 -15.82
C ALA A 32 -17.80 12.93 -16.76
N GLN A 33 -18.54 13.91 -17.30
CA GLN A 33 -19.62 13.66 -18.27
C GLN A 33 -19.09 13.03 -19.56
N ALA A 34 -17.98 13.54 -20.10
CA ALA A 34 -17.41 13.03 -21.34
C ALA A 34 -16.92 11.58 -21.25
N ILE A 35 -16.52 11.12 -20.06
CA ILE A 35 -16.02 9.76 -19.82
C ILE A 35 -17.12 8.85 -19.25
N GLY A 36 -18.23 9.41 -18.77
CA GLY A 36 -19.32 8.66 -18.16
C GLY A 36 -18.98 8.12 -16.76
N VAL A 37 -18.18 8.86 -16.00
CA VAL A 37 -17.82 8.52 -14.60
C VAL A 37 -18.22 9.62 -13.63
N SER A 38 -18.26 9.30 -12.34
CA SER A 38 -18.50 10.33 -11.32
C SER A 38 -17.33 11.32 -11.23
N GLN A 39 -17.62 12.57 -10.90
CA GLN A 39 -16.60 13.60 -10.60
C GLN A 39 -15.59 13.13 -9.53
N SER A 40 -16.02 12.30 -8.57
CA SER A 40 -15.14 11.75 -7.53
C SER A 40 -13.98 10.91 -8.09
N VAL A 41 -14.18 10.26 -9.24
CA VAL A 41 -13.12 9.50 -9.93
C VAL A 41 -12.11 10.46 -10.55
N ILE A 42 -12.60 11.54 -11.17
CA ILE A 42 -11.76 12.59 -11.75
C ILE A 42 -10.90 13.27 -10.67
N SER A 43 -11.51 13.66 -9.55
CA SER A 43 -10.81 14.24 -8.40
C SER A 43 -9.72 13.32 -7.86
N LYS A 44 -9.98 12.01 -7.75
CA LYS A 44 -8.98 11.02 -7.32
C LYS A 44 -7.80 10.90 -8.27
N ILE A 45 -8.05 10.92 -9.59
CA ILE A 45 -6.99 10.87 -10.60
C ILE A 45 -6.15 12.15 -10.55
N TRP A 46 -6.81 13.31 -10.48
CA TRP A 46 -6.14 14.61 -10.38
C TRP A 46 -5.25 14.72 -9.14
N ASN A 47 -5.79 14.39 -7.96
CA ASN A 47 -5.02 14.42 -6.72
C ASN A 47 -3.83 13.45 -6.74
N ARG A 48 -3.98 12.28 -7.38
CA ARG A 48 -2.86 11.34 -7.57
C ARG A 48 -1.78 11.94 -8.47
N PHE A 49 -2.18 12.54 -9.58
CA PHE A 49 -1.27 13.18 -10.51
C PHE A 49 -0.49 14.30 -9.83
N LEU A 50 -1.17 15.19 -9.09
CA LEU A 50 -0.51 16.26 -8.33
C LEU A 50 0.47 15.72 -7.27
N GLY A 51 0.13 14.63 -6.58
CA GLY A 51 0.98 14.07 -5.53
C GLY A 51 2.15 13.21 -6.02
N THR A 52 2.04 12.57 -7.19
CA THR A 52 3.00 11.55 -7.63
C THR A 52 3.54 11.75 -9.05
N GLY A 53 3.03 12.73 -9.79
CA GLY A 53 3.32 12.94 -11.22
C GLY A 53 2.71 11.88 -12.13
N SER A 54 1.86 10.98 -11.61
CA SER A 54 1.29 9.87 -12.38
C SER A 54 -0.22 9.80 -12.24
N ALA A 55 -0.92 9.69 -13.38
CA ALA A 55 -2.35 9.38 -13.43
C ALA A 55 -2.63 7.91 -13.12
N VAL A 56 -1.62 7.05 -13.29
CA VAL A 56 -1.75 5.58 -13.22
C VAL A 56 -1.81 5.11 -11.78
N ARG A 57 -2.67 4.11 -11.54
CA ARG A 57 -2.75 3.48 -10.23
C ARG A 57 -1.50 2.63 -9.97
N ARG A 58 -0.64 3.09 -9.06
CA ARG A 58 0.44 2.25 -8.54
C ARG A 58 -0.14 1.01 -7.83
N PRO A 59 0.37 -0.20 -8.11
CA PRO A 59 0.06 -1.35 -7.29
C PRO A 59 0.50 -1.06 -5.84
N GLY A 60 -0.36 -1.40 -4.89
CA GLY A 60 -0.02 -1.25 -3.48
C GLY A 60 1.16 -2.14 -3.16
N GLN A 61 2.30 -1.54 -2.83
CA GLN A 61 3.36 -2.26 -2.15
C GLN A 61 2.85 -2.50 -0.73
N GLY A 62 2.53 -3.74 -0.39
CA GLY A 62 2.10 -4.09 0.96
C GLY A 62 3.15 -3.70 2.01
N ARG A 63 2.82 -3.85 3.29
CA ARG A 63 3.78 -3.61 4.36
C ARG A 63 4.99 -4.54 4.19
N ARG A 64 6.20 -3.97 4.22
CA ARG A 64 7.45 -4.75 4.25
C ARG A 64 7.43 -5.72 5.44
N ARG A 65 7.82 -6.97 5.20
CA ARG A 65 7.92 -7.97 6.27
C ARG A 65 9.06 -7.59 7.22
N ALA A 66 8.74 -7.45 8.50
CA ALA A 66 9.72 -7.18 9.55
C ALA A 66 10.36 -8.47 10.10
N THR A 67 9.64 -9.59 9.97
CA THR A 67 10.02 -10.91 10.46
C THR A 67 10.11 -11.91 9.30
N THR A 68 11.02 -12.88 9.43
CA THR A 68 11.08 -14.01 8.50
C THR A 68 10.02 -15.06 8.84
N SER A 69 9.73 -15.95 7.88
CA SER A 69 8.82 -17.07 8.15
C SER A 69 9.26 -17.97 9.31
N ASN A 70 10.57 -18.08 9.57
CA ASN A 70 11.10 -18.89 10.68
C ASN A 70 10.96 -18.17 12.02
N GLU A 71 11.19 -16.86 12.05
CA GLU A 71 10.96 -16.02 13.23
C GLU A 71 9.47 -15.97 13.59
N ASP A 72 8.60 -15.80 12.58
CA ASP A 72 7.14 -15.86 12.76
C ASP A 72 6.71 -17.20 13.36
N ARG A 73 7.23 -18.31 12.82
CA ARG A 73 6.94 -19.65 13.35
C ARG A 73 7.42 -19.79 14.79
N TYR A 74 8.61 -19.29 15.11
CA TYR A 74 9.13 -19.30 16.48
C TYR A 74 8.27 -18.45 17.43
N LEU A 75 7.86 -17.26 17.01
CA LEU A 75 6.99 -16.37 17.79
C LEU A 75 5.65 -17.03 18.09
N VAL A 76 5.01 -17.64 17.07
CA VAL A 76 3.73 -18.35 17.25
C VAL A 76 3.87 -19.51 18.23
N LEU A 77 4.92 -20.33 18.10
CA LEU A 77 5.14 -21.47 18.99
C LEU A 77 5.45 -21.03 20.43
N THR A 78 6.29 -20.00 20.58
CA THR A 78 6.69 -19.48 21.89
C THR A 78 5.51 -18.81 22.60
N ALA A 79 4.69 -18.05 21.88
CA ALA A 79 3.48 -17.43 22.39
C ALA A 79 2.44 -18.49 22.82
N ARG A 80 2.28 -19.57 22.04
CA ARG A 80 1.38 -20.68 22.40
C ARG A 80 1.83 -21.44 23.64
N LYS A 81 3.14 -21.66 23.79
CA LYS A 81 3.75 -22.34 24.95
C LYS A 81 3.69 -21.49 26.21
N HIS A 82 3.85 -20.18 26.07
CA HIS A 82 3.90 -19.23 27.18
C HIS A 82 2.83 -18.14 27.03
N ARG A 83 1.55 -18.55 27.19
CA ARG A 83 0.38 -17.68 26.97
C ARG A 83 0.33 -16.43 27.85
N ASN A 84 1.09 -16.40 28.95
CA ASN A 84 1.19 -15.28 29.88
C ASN A 84 2.31 -14.28 29.53
N ARG A 85 3.10 -14.51 28.48
CA ARG A 85 4.18 -13.59 28.08
C ARG A 85 3.65 -12.46 27.20
N ASN A 86 4.13 -11.25 27.48
CA ASN A 86 3.86 -10.08 26.66
C ASN A 86 4.76 -10.04 25.40
N ALA A 87 4.42 -9.17 24.45
CA ALA A 87 5.14 -9.04 23.18
C ALA A 87 6.63 -8.66 23.36
N THR A 88 6.95 -7.82 24.35
CA THR A 88 8.32 -7.40 24.65
C THR A 88 9.19 -8.58 25.07
N LEU A 89 8.68 -9.44 25.95
CA LEU A 89 9.37 -10.65 26.37
C LEU A 89 9.56 -11.62 25.19
N LEU A 90 8.54 -11.79 24.34
CA LEU A 90 8.67 -12.62 23.13
C LEU A 90 9.73 -12.07 22.16
N GLN A 91 9.81 -10.75 22.00
CA GLN A 91 10.85 -10.11 21.19
C GLN A 91 12.25 -10.30 21.79
N GLN A 92 12.41 -10.16 23.10
CA GLN A 92 13.69 -10.41 23.78
C GLN A 92 14.11 -11.87 23.58
N HIS A 93 13.21 -12.82 23.77
CA HIS A 93 13.46 -14.24 23.52
C HIS A 93 13.81 -14.56 22.07
N LEU A 94 13.24 -13.83 21.10
CA LEU A 94 13.60 -13.97 19.69
C LEU A 94 15.02 -13.44 19.42
N ARG A 95 15.38 -12.30 20.01
CA ARG A 95 16.71 -11.68 19.85
C ARG A 95 17.84 -12.47 20.52
N SER A 96 17.55 -13.08 21.66
CA SER A 96 18.51 -13.90 22.41
C SER A 96 18.60 -15.35 21.93
N ALA A 97 17.78 -15.76 20.94
CA ALA A 97 17.83 -17.11 20.41
C ALA A 97 19.03 -17.24 19.44
N PRO A 98 19.98 -18.15 19.70
CA PRO A 98 21.22 -18.27 18.92
C PRO A 98 20.95 -18.53 17.43
N ARG A 99 19.83 -19.19 17.13
CA ARG A 99 19.35 -19.47 15.76
C ARG A 99 19.03 -18.21 14.93
N PHE A 100 18.74 -17.08 15.58
CA PHE A 100 18.37 -15.81 14.92
C PHE A 100 19.38 -14.68 15.20
N GLN A 101 20.40 -14.94 16.03
CA GLN A 101 21.32 -13.93 16.57
C GLN A 101 22.38 -13.47 15.56
N LEU A 102 22.75 -14.32 14.60
CA LEU A 102 23.73 -14.02 13.53
C LEU A 102 23.28 -12.91 12.56
N ARG A 103 22.00 -12.49 12.61
CA ARG A 103 21.45 -11.44 11.74
C ARG A 103 21.48 -10.05 12.37
N LEU A 104 21.43 -9.96 13.71
CA LEU A 104 21.34 -8.68 14.41
C LEU A 104 22.67 -7.93 14.44
N SER A 105 23.78 -8.60 14.13
CA SER A 105 25.12 -8.01 13.99
C SER A 105 25.38 -7.35 12.63
N GLU A 106 24.56 -7.60 11.61
CA GLU A 106 24.70 -6.96 10.29
C GLU A 106 23.88 -5.66 10.15
N THR A 107 23.00 -5.36 11.09
CA THR A 107 22.22 -4.10 11.13
C THR A 107 22.73 -3.15 12.21
N GLY A 108 24.05 -2.99 12.30
CA GLY A 108 24.73 -2.07 13.20
C GLY A 108 25.56 -1.03 12.44
N SER A 109 24.91 -0.14 11.69
CA SER A 109 25.48 1.16 11.29
C SER A 109 24.39 2.07 10.69
N ILE A 110 23.63 2.71 11.58
CA ILE A 110 23.11 4.07 11.43
C ILE A 110 23.08 4.69 12.84
N VAL A 111 24.25 5.12 13.33
CA VAL A 111 24.65 6.51 13.59
C VAL A 111 26.15 6.53 13.87
#